data_AF-A0A0N4WYQ5-F1
#
_entry.id   AF-A0A0N4WYQ5-F1
#
_cell.length_a   1.000
_cell.length_b   1.000
_cell.length_c   1.000
_cell.angle_alpha   90.00
_cell.angle_beta   90.00
_cell.angle_gamma   90.00
#
_symmetry.space_group_name_H-M   'P 1'
#
loop_
_entity.id
_entity.type
_entity.pdbx_description
1 polymer ?
#
loop_
_entity_poly.entity_id
_entity_poly.type
_entity_poly.pdbx_seq_one_letter_code
_entity_poly.pdbx_strand_id
1 'polypeptide(L)' 'MMGKEQFRESDLAQKVLGVKFVPADSDFMRQAAHIRVINNRLYEDLPGKWIPAHCGPLDLRLVGRSYLLETF' A
#
# COMPACT_ATOMS: atom_id res chain seq x y z
N MET A 1 -22.86 28.79 -9.91
CA MET A 1 -21.50 29.24 -9.54
C MET A 1 -20.56 28.07 -9.73
N MET A 2 -19.76 28.07 -10.81
CA MET A 2 -18.73 27.07 -11.04
C MET A 2 -17.48 27.56 -10.30
N GLY A 3 -17.10 26.88 -9.21
CA GLY A 3 -15.82 27.14 -8.54
C GLY A 3 -14.70 26.88 -9.54
N LYS A 4 -13.83 27.87 -9.74
CA LYS A 4 -12.64 27.68 -10.58
C LYS A 4 -11.81 26.56 -9.96
N GLU A 5 -11.55 25.50 -10.72
CA GLU A 5 -10.65 24.44 -10.29
C GLU A 5 -9.31 25.06 -9.87
N GLN A 6 -8.90 24.79 -8.64
CA GLN A 6 -7.63 25.28 -8.12
C GLN A 6 -6.51 24.51 -8.81
N PHE A 7 -5.64 25.22 -9.52
CA PHE A 7 -4.45 24.63 -10.12
C PHE A 7 -3.62 23.95 -9.02
N ARG A 8 -3.48 22.63 -9.14
CA ARG A 8 -2.65 21.82 -8.26
C ARG A 8 -1.47 21.35 -9.08
N GLU A 9 -0.31 21.93 -8.83
CA GLU A 9 0.95 21.46 -9.39
C GLU A 9 1.15 20.01 -8.90
N SER A 10 0.93 19.06 -9.81
CA SER A 10 0.90 17.63 -9.49
C SER A 10 2.26 16.98 -9.75
N ASP A 11 3.08 17.59 -10.62
CA ASP A 11 4.36 17.07 -11.08
C ASP A 11 5.50 18.02 -10.68
N LEU A 12 5.82 18.03 -9.38
CA LEU A 12 6.97 18.80 -8.90
C LEU A 12 8.26 18.02 -9.21
N ALA A 13 9.04 18.53 -10.17
CA ALA A 13 10.35 17.96 -10.48
C ALA A 13 11.38 18.33 -9.40
N GLN A 14 11.72 17.38 -8.53
CA GLN A 14 12.73 17.56 -7.47
C GLN A 14 13.92 16.62 -7.68
N LYS A 15 15.13 17.11 -7.40
CA LYS A 15 16.35 16.31 -7.40
C LYS A 15 16.69 15.88 -5.96
N VAL A 16 16.97 14.60 -5.76
CA VAL A 16 17.48 14.08 -4.47
C VAL A 16 18.90 14.60 -4.26
N LEU A 17 19.11 15.39 -3.19
CA LEU A 17 20.41 16.00 -2.86
C LEU A 17 21.29 15.13 -1.95
N GLY A 18 20.70 14.15 -1.25
CA GLY A 18 21.42 13.25 -0.34
C GLY A 18 20.49 12.22 0.31
N VAL A 19 21.10 11.23 1.00
CA VAL A 19 20.39 10.14 1.69
C VAL A 19 20.83 10.11 3.16
N LYS A 20 19.85 9.95 4.06
CA LYS A 20 20.10 9.78 5.49
C LYS A 20 19.54 8.44 5.95
N PHE A 21 20.38 7.62 6.57
CA PHE A 21 19.97 6.36 7.19
C PHE A 21 19.66 6.59 8.66
N VAL A 22 18.48 6.16 9.10
CA VAL A 22 18.01 6.27 10.48
C VAL A 22 17.22 4.99 10.81
N PRO A 23 17.38 4.40 12.00
CA PRO A 23 16.50 3.33 12.44
C PRO A 23 15.07 3.84 12.58
N ALA A 24 14.11 3.03 12.15
CA ALA A 24 12.70 3.31 12.38
C ALA A 24 12.29 2.93 13.82
N ASP A 25 11.54 3.81 14.49
CA ASP A 25 10.90 3.51 15.76
C ASP A 25 9.49 2.92 15.56
N SER A 26 8.89 2.43 16.66
CA SER A 26 7.58 1.77 16.60
C SER A 26 6.44 2.69 16.15
N ASP A 27 6.52 3.98 16.47
CA ASP A 27 5.45 4.94 16.15
C ASP A 27 5.52 5.31 14.67
N PHE A 28 6.73 5.52 14.15
CA PHE A 28 6.99 5.67 12.72
C PHE A 28 6.49 4.46 11.93
N MET A 29 6.85 3.25 12.36
CA MET A 29 6.42 2.02 11.69
C MET A 29 4.89 1.89 11.67
N ARG A 30 4.21 2.31 12.75
CA ARG A 30 2.74 2.29 12.82
C ARG A 30 2.10 3.36 11.93
N GLN A 31 2.69 4.55 11.84
CA GLN A 31 2.20 5.63 11.00
C GLN A 31 2.40 5.34 9.51
N ALA A 32 3.49 4.67 9.14
CA ALA A 32 3.80 4.29 7.77
C ALA A 32 2.98 3.07 7.27
N ALA A 33 2.52 2.22 8.19
CA ALA A 33 1.75 1.02 7.85
C ALA A 33 0.32 1.38 7.40
N HIS A 34 -0.07 0.88 6.23
CA HIS A 34 -1.42 1.09 5.69
C HIS A 34 -2.47 0.20 6.39
N ILE A 35 -2.07 -0.97 6.87
CA ILE A 35 -2.94 -1.93 7.54
C ILE A 35 -2.22 -2.61 8.71
N ARG A 36 -3.00 -3.18 9.63
CA ARG A 36 -2.49 -4.13 10.62
C ARG A 36 -2.75 -5.55 10.13
N VAL A 37 -1.70 -6.34 9.99
CA VAL A 37 -1.82 -7.77 9.69
C VAL A 37 -2.19 -8.50 10.99
N ILE A 38 -3.41 -9.04 11.02
CA ILE A 38 -3.96 -9.80 12.16
C ILE A 38 -4.34 -11.22 11.77
N ASN A 39 -4.37 -11.51 10.47
CA ASN A 39 -4.64 -12.82 9.90
C ASN A 39 -3.33 -13.39 9.36
N ASN A 40 -3.04 -14.66 9.66
CA ASN A 40 -1.83 -15.34 9.18
C ASN A 40 -2.09 -16.19 7.92
N ARG A 41 -3.33 -16.29 7.45
CA ARG A 41 -3.66 -16.97 6.20
C ARG A 41 -3.21 -16.14 5.00
N LEU A 42 -2.72 -16.82 3.96
CA LEU A 42 -2.38 -16.18 2.68
C LEU A 42 -3.63 -15.98 1.81
N TYR A 43 -4.51 -16.99 1.77
CA TYR A 43 -5.74 -16.99 0.98
C TYR A 43 -6.94 -17.35 1.85
N GLU A 44 -8.12 -16.97 1.37
CA GLU A 44 -9.40 -17.40 1.93
C GLU A 44 -9.63 -18.90 1.71
N ASP A 45 -10.38 -19.52 2.61
CA ASP A 45 -10.68 -20.95 2.58
C ASP A 45 -11.89 -21.22 1.67
N LEU A 46 -11.68 -20.93 0.39
CA LEU A 46 -12.71 -21.02 -0.65
C LEU A 46 -12.21 -21.98 -1.74
N PRO A 47 -12.84 -23.16 -1.89
CA PRO A 47 -12.42 -24.15 -2.88
C PRO A 47 -12.36 -23.55 -4.28
N GLY A 48 -11.22 -23.75 -4.95
CA GLY A 48 -10.99 -23.29 -6.32
C GLY A 48 -10.81 -21.77 -6.49
N LYS A 49 -10.70 -21.00 -5.41
CA LYS A 49 -10.47 -19.55 -5.47
C LYS A 49 -9.19 -19.15 -4.75
N TRP A 50 -8.38 -18.33 -5.42
CA TRP A 50 -7.16 -17.76 -4.87
C TRP A 50 -7.41 -16.31 -4.45
N ILE A 51 -8.25 -16.13 -3.43
CA ILE A 51 -8.59 -14.80 -2.91
C ILE A 51 -7.65 -14.50 -1.76
N PRO A 52 -6.81 -13.44 -1.82
CA PRO A 52 -5.96 -13.06 -0.70
C PRO A 52 -6.77 -12.79 0.57
N ALA A 53 -6.28 -13.31 1.69
CA ALA A 53 -7.00 -13.20 2.95
C ALA A 53 -7.07 -11.74 3.45
N HIS A 54 -8.23 -11.32 3.94
CA HIS A 54 -8.39 -9.97 4.50
C HIS A 54 -7.54 -9.79 5.78
N CYS A 55 -6.87 -8.64 5.89
CA CYS A 55 -5.87 -8.35 6.92
C CYS A 55 -4.76 -9.42 7.03
N GLY A 56 -4.49 -10.12 5.92
CA GLY A 56 -3.42 -11.09 5.77
C GLY A 56 -2.17 -10.50 5.12
N PRO A 57 -1.11 -11.30 4.97
CA PRO A 57 0.14 -10.85 4.35
C PRO A 57 -0.02 -10.43 2.87
N LEU A 58 -1.02 -10.99 2.17
CA LEU A 58 -1.30 -10.71 0.76
C LEU A 58 -2.46 -9.73 0.56
N ASP A 59 -2.89 -9.02 1.60
CA ASP A 59 -4.00 -8.07 1.52
C ASP A 59 -3.78 -7.07 0.37
N LEU A 60 -4.81 -6.87 -0.45
CA LEU A 60 -4.75 -6.05 -1.66
C LEU A 60 -4.38 -4.59 -1.40
N ARG A 61 -4.56 -4.11 -0.16
CA ARG A 61 -4.15 -2.75 0.26
C ARG A 61 -2.64 -2.60 0.38
N LEU A 62 -1.88 -3.70 0.47
CA LEU A 62 -0.42 -3.69 0.54
C LEU A 62 0.24 -3.82 -0.84
N VAL A 63 -0.27 -4.73 -1.67
CA VAL A 63 0.40 -5.14 -2.92
C VAL A 63 -0.22 -4.47 -4.15
N GLY A 64 -1.42 -3.89 -4.03
CA GLY A 64 -2.19 -3.36 -5.17
C GLY A 64 -2.80 -4.48 -6.02
N ARG A 65 -3.94 -4.20 -6.67
CA ARG A 65 -4.69 -5.22 -7.43
C ARG A 65 -3.95 -5.76 -8.66
N SER A 66 -3.03 -4.98 -9.24
CA SER A 66 -2.43 -5.29 -10.55
C SER A 66 -1.41 -6.42 -10.51
N TYR A 67 -0.65 -6.57 -9.42
CA TYR A 67 0.44 -7.54 -9.35
C TYR A 67 -0.01 -8.99 -9.09
N LEU A 68 -1.27 -9.20 -8.70
CA LEU A 68 -1.82 -10.54 -8.47
C LEU A 68 -2.56 -11.12 -9.67
N LEU A 69 -2.92 -10.30 -10.66
CA LEU A 69 -3.64 -10.74 -11.87
C LEU A 69 -2.71 -11.16 -13.02
N GLU A 70 -1.42 -10.85 -12.94
CA GLU A 70 -0.44 -11.19 -14.00
C GLU A 70 0.41 -12.44 -13.70
N THR A 71 0.21 -13.09 -12.54
CA THR A 71 1.05 -14.25 -12.12
C THR A 71 0.33 -15.61 -12.24
N PHE A 72 -0.89 -15.67 -12.80
CA PHE A 72 -1.59 -16.94 -13.06
C PHE A 72 -2.39 -16.91 -14.36
#